data_AF-A0A547E920-F1
#
_entry.id   AF-A0A547E920-F1
#
_cell.length_a   1.000
_cell.length_b   1.000
_cell.length_c   1.000
_cell.angle_alpha   90.00
_cell.angle_beta   90.00
_cell.angle_gamma   90.00
#
_symmetry.space_group_name_H-M   'P 1'
#
loop_
_entity.id
_entity.type
_entity.pdbx_description
1 polymer ?
#
loop_
_entity_poly.entity_id
_entity_poly.type
_entity_poly.pdbx_seq_one_letter_code
_entity_poly.pdbx_strand_id
1 'polypeptide(L)'
;MATINDAFSFRTNTEIKNTAFDVIKNYGMTPSQVFNMFLTEIAKTKTIPLSLNYQPNLETKLAMQEAKSGKNEVYASLEAFHKAMLAE
;
A
#
# COMPACT_ATOMS: atom_id res chain seq x y z
N MET A 1 -21.06 17.68 -5.04
CA MET A 1 -21.04 16.45 -5.88
C MET A 1 -19.65 16.32 -6.46
N ALA A 2 -18.88 15.30 -6.08
CA ALA A 2 -17.56 15.09 -6.66
C ALA A 2 -17.73 14.66 -8.12
N THR A 3 -17.20 15.47 -9.02
CA THR A 3 -17.19 15.26 -10.47
C THR A 3 -16.32 14.05 -10.82
N ILE A 4 -16.90 13.09 -11.53
CA ILE A 4 -16.19 11.95 -12.11
C ILE A 4 -15.57 12.42 -13.45
N ASN A 5 -14.52 13.26 -13.40
CA ASN A 5 -14.07 14.00 -14.60
C ASN A 5 -12.67 13.64 -15.13
N ASP A 6 -11.90 12.79 -14.45
CA ASP A 6 -10.55 12.43 -14.92
C ASP A 6 -10.48 11.00 -15.47
N ALA A 7 -9.90 10.87 -16.67
CA ALA A 7 -9.68 9.60 -17.34
C ALA A 7 -8.36 8.97 -16.85
N PHE A 8 -8.45 7.77 -16.26
CA PHE A 8 -7.29 7.00 -15.82
C PHE A 8 -6.94 5.93 -16.85
N SER A 9 -5.71 5.96 -17.37
CA SER A 9 -5.19 4.92 -18.26
C SER A 9 -3.82 4.44 -17.77
N PHE A 10 -3.59 3.14 -17.83
CA PHE A 10 -2.33 2.52 -17.45
C PHE A 10 -2.01 1.35 -18.38
N ARG A 11 -0.72 1.01 -18.48
CA ARG A 11 -0.26 -0.14 -19.27
C ARG A 11 -0.39 -1.41 -18.44
N THR A 12 -0.83 -2.48 -19.08
CA THR A 12 -0.94 -3.81 -18.47
C THR A 12 -0.66 -4.90 -19.52
N ASN A 13 -0.36 -6.11 -19.07
CA ASN A 13 -0.25 -7.27 -19.94
C ASN A 13 -1.63 -7.62 -20.52
N THR A 14 -1.68 -7.87 -21.84
CA THR A 14 -2.93 -8.12 -22.58
C THR A 14 -3.66 -9.38 -22.13
N GLU A 15 -2.94 -10.46 -21.82
CA GLU A 15 -3.52 -11.72 -21.38
C GLU A 15 -4.15 -11.55 -19.99
N ILE A 16 -3.42 -10.96 -19.05
CA ILE A 16 -3.92 -10.67 -17.70
C ILE A 16 -5.16 -9.77 -17.76
N LYS A 17 -5.14 -8.74 -18.62
CA LYS A 17 -6.28 -7.84 -18.81
C LYS A 17 -7.53 -8.60 -19.24
N ASN A 18 -7.42 -9.45 -20.26
CA ASN A 18 -8.57 -10.19 -20.80
C ASN A 18 -9.14 -11.13 -19.74
N THR A 19 -8.28 -11.92 -19.08
CA THR A 19 -8.70 -12.82 -17.99
C THR A 19 -9.37 -12.05 -16.84
N ALA A 20 -8.80 -10.94 -16.40
CA ALA A 20 -9.40 -10.13 -15.34
C ALA A 20 -10.76 -9.56 -15.75
N PHE A 21 -10.91 -9.12 -16.99
CA PHE A 21 -12.17 -8.54 -17.48
C PHE A 21 -13.27 -9.60 -17.61
N ASP A 22 -12.93 -10.82 -18.01
CA ASP A 22 -13.88 -11.94 -18.02
C ASP A 22 -14.36 -12.28 -16.61
N VAL A 23 -13.45 -12.33 -15.62
CA VAL A 23 -13.83 -12.53 -14.22
C VAL A 23 -14.77 -11.42 -13.74
N ILE A 24 -14.43 -10.15 -13.98
CA ILE A 24 -15.26 -9.00 -13.59
C ILE A 24 -16.65 -9.09 -14.24
N LYS A 25 -16.72 -9.47 -15.51
CA LYS A 25 -17.98 -9.65 -16.24
C LYS A 25 -18.81 -10.80 -15.66
N ASN A 26 -18.18 -11.89 -15.24
CA ASN A 26 -18.87 -13.01 -14.58
C ASN A 26 -19.50 -12.60 -13.24
N TYR A 27 -18.94 -11.60 -12.55
CA TYR A 27 -19.56 -10.98 -11.38
C TYR A 27 -20.65 -9.94 -11.72
N GLY A 28 -20.98 -9.74 -13.00
CA GLY A 28 -22.00 -8.79 -13.43
C GLY A 28 -21.58 -7.32 -13.29
N MET A 29 -20.29 -7.06 -13.16
CA MET A 29 -19.74 -5.71 -12.99
C MET A 29 -19.00 -5.26 -14.24
N THR A 30 -18.82 -3.94 -14.37
CA THR A 30 -17.93 -3.35 -15.37
C THR A 30 -16.54 -3.11 -14.77
N PRO A 31 -15.47 -3.17 -15.57
CA PRO A 31 -14.11 -2.84 -15.08
C PRO A 31 -14.05 -1.48 -14.39
N SER A 32 -14.71 -0.45 -14.95
CA SER A 32 -14.74 0.88 -14.37
C SER A 32 -15.35 0.90 -12.97
N GLN A 33 -16.40 0.13 -12.71
CA GLN A 33 -16.99 0.01 -11.37
C GLN A 33 -15.98 -0.60 -10.39
N VAL A 34 -15.31 -1.68 -10.78
CA VAL A 34 -14.32 -2.37 -9.94
C VAL A 34 -13.13 -1.47 -9.64
N PHE A 35 -12.58 -0.76 -10.63
CA PHE A 35 -11.47 0.17 -10.41
C PHE A 35 -11.87 1.36 -9.53
N ASN A 36 -13.07 1.91 -9.70
CA ASN A 36 -13.58 2.97 -8.82
C ASN A 36 -13.76 2.48 -7.37
N MET A 37 -14.26 1.26 -7.18
CA MET A 37 -14.36 0.65 -5.84
C MET A 37 -12.96 0.43 -5.24
N PHE A 38 -12.01 -0.08 -6.02
CA PHE A 38 -10.63 -0.27 -5.59
C PHE A 38 -9.97 1.03 -5.14
N LEU A 39 -10.08 2.10 -5.93
CA LEU A 39 -9.56 3.43 -5.58
C LEU A 39 -10.28 4.01 -4.36
N THR A 40 -11.60 3.81 -4.26
CA THR A 40 -12.39 4.25 -3.10
C THR A 40 -11.92 3.55 -1.82
N GLU A 41 -11.63 2.26 -1.88
CA GLU A 41 -11.17 1.50 -0.72
C GLU A 41 -9.77 1.95 -0.27
N ILE A 42 -8.86 2.22 -1.22
CA ILE A 42 -7.56 2.81 -0.91
C ILE A 42 -7.73 4.18 -0.25
N ALA A 43 -8.60 5.03 -0.81
CA ALA A 43 -8.83 6.36 -0.28
C ALA A 43 -9.40 6.35 1.15
N LYS A 44 -10.26 5.37 1.46
CA LYS A 44 -10.90 5.20 2.77
C LYS A 44 -9.97 4.57 3.81
N THR A 45 -9.35 3.44 3.47
CA THR A 45 -8.55 2.65 4.41
C THR A 45 -7.12 3.17 4.55
N LYS A 46 -6.66 4.01 3.61
CA LYS A 46 -5.24 4.42 3.48
C LYS A 46 -4.28 3.23 3.33
N THR A 47 -4.80 2.08 2.89
CA THR A 47 -4.03 0.85 2.66
C THR A 47 -4.34 0.29 1.28
N ILE A 48 -3.44 -0.53 0.73
CA ILE A 48 -3.67 -1.22 -0.55
C ILE A 48 -4.42 -2.52 -0.24
N PRO A 49 -5.68 -2.71 -0.71
CA PRO A 49 -6.52 -3.87 -0.39
C PRO A 49 -6.16 -5.07 -1.29
N LEU A 50 -4.87 -5.37 -1.38
CA LEU A 50 -4.35 -6.57 -2.02
C LEU A 50 -3.59 -7.36 -0.97
N SER A 51 -3.70 -8.69 -1.03
CA SER A 51 -2.81 -9.58 -0.29
C SER A 51 -1.42 -9.53 -0.91
N LEU A 52 -0.74 -8.40 -0.77
CA LEU A 52 0.67 -8.31 -0.99
C LEU A 52 1.28 -9.13 0.15
N ASN A 53 1.85 -10.28 -0.16
CA ASN A 53 2.82 -10.92 0.72
C ASN A 53 4.03 -9.97 0.79
N TYR A 54 3.86 -8.87 1.53
CA TYR A 54 4.78 -7.76 1.61
C TYR A 54 6.02 -8.29 2.31
N GLN A 55 7.02 -8.62 1.51
CA GLN A 55 8.35 -8.75 2.04
C GLN A 55 8.88 -7.33 2.21
N PRO A 56 9.28 -6.93 3.43
CA PRO A 56 9.89 -5.62 3.63
C PRO A 56 11.03 -5.42 2.62
N ASN A 57 11.19 -4.19 2.14
CA ASN A 57 12.33 -3.86 1.29
C ASN A 57 13.65 -4.15 2.03
N LEU A 58 14.76 -4.24 1.31
CA LEU A 58 16.03 -4.66 1.89
C LEU A 58 16.44 -3.77 3.07
N GLU A 59 16.22 -2.46 2.97
CA GLU A 59 16.49 -1.48 4.03
C GLU A 59 15.68 -1.75 5.29
N THR A 60 14.37 -1.97 5.15
CA THR A 60 13.48 -2.29 6.30
C THR A 60 13.86 -3.65 6.90
N LYS A 61 14.23 -4.65 6.09
CA LYS A 61 14.71 -5.95 6.59
C LYS A 61 15.98 -5.81 7.44
N LEU A 62 16.93 -4.98 6.99
CA LEU A 62 18.17 -4.71 7.72
C LEU A 62 17.91 -3.96 9.02
N ALA A 63 17.11 -2.89 8.99
CA ALA A 63 16.74 -2.14 10.20
C ALA A 63 16.03 -3.03 11.23
N MET A 64 15.13 -3.92 10.79
CA MET A 64 14.50 -4.91 11.66
C MET A 64 15.49 -5.92 12.26
N GLN A 65 16.50 -6.34 11.49
CA GLN A 65 17.55 -7.24 11.97
C GLN A 65 18.48 -6.55 12.97
N GLU A 66 18.82 -5.30 12.75
CA GLU A 66 19.65 -4.49 13.66
C GLU A 66 18.94 -4.25 14.99
N ALA A 67 17.64 -3.91 14.94
CA ALA A 67 16.82 -3.79 16.14
C ALA A 67 16.71 -5.11 16.92
N LYS A 68 16.55 -6.25 16.23
CA LYS A 68 16.54 -7.58 16.88
C LYS A 68 17.90 -7.99 17.45
N SER A 69 18.98 -7.51 16.86
CA SER A 69 20.35 -7.79 17.30
C SER A 69 20.80 -6.88 18.46
N GLY A 70 19.91 -6.01 18.96
CA GLY A 70 20.21 -5.08 20.05
C GLY A 70 21.12 -3.91 19.66
N LYS A 71 21.24 -3.61 18.36
CA LYS A 71 21.97 -2.45 17.85
C LYS A 71 21.13 -1.17 17.83
N ASN A 72 19.88 -1.24 18.27
CA ASN A 72 19.00 -0.09 18.42
C ASN A 72 19.32 0.65 19.72
N GLU A 73 19.19 1.98 19.66
CA GLU A 73 19.30 2.80 20.85
C GLU A 73 18.08 2.61 21.76
N VAL A 74 18.34 2.34 23.03
CA VAL A 74 17.31 2.18 24.05
C VAL A 74 17.29 3.44 24.90
N TYR A 75 16.14 4.10 24.92
CA TYR A 75 15.93 5.31 25.69
C TYR A 75 15.15 4.98 26.97
N ALA A 76 15.60 5.51 28.11
CA ALA A 76 15.01 5.22 29.41
C ALA A 76 13.62 5.87 29.62
N SER A 77 13.26 6.87 28.81
CA SER A 77 11.96 7.55 28.89
C SER A 77 11.56 8.15 27.54
N LEU A 78 10.25 8.42 27.40
CA LEU A 78 9.70 9.10 26.22
C LEU A 78 10.32 10.49 26.01
N GLU A 79 10.61 11.22 27.09
CA GLU A 79 11.27 12.53 27.00
C GLU A 79 12.72 12.42 26.52
N ALA A 80 13.46 11.40 26.96
CA ALA A 80 14.83 11.16 26.50
C ALA A 80 14.86 10.80 25.00
N PHE A 81 13.90 10.00 24.54
CA PHE A 81 13.73 9.68 23.12
C PHE A 81 13.37 10.90 22.28
N HIS A 82 12.40 11.70 22.74
CA HIS A 82 11.96 12.90 22.03
C HIS A 82 13.08 13.94 21.89
N LYS A 83 13.89 14.12 22.93
CA LYS A 83 15.04 15.03 22.89
C LYS A 83 16.11 14.57 21.91
N ALA A 84 16.37 13.27 21.81
CA ALA A 84 17.33 12.72 20.86
C ALA A 84 16.87 12.91 19.41
N MET A 85 15.58 12.68 19.12
CA MET A 85 15.04 12.82 17.77
C MET A 85 14.97 14.28 17.26
N LEU A 86 15.00 15.26 18.17
CA LEU A 86 15.05 16.69 17.83
C LEU A 86 16.49 17.24 17.69
N ALA A 87 17.48 16.48 18.15
CA ALA A 87 18.89 16.87 18.12
C ALA A 87 19.63 16.32 16.87
N GLU A 88 18.99 15.43 16.12
CA GLU A 88 19.42 14.89 14.82
C GLU A 88 18.91 15.77 13.67
#